data_AF-A0A158Q861-F1
#
_entry.id   AF-A0A158Q861-F1
#
_cell.length_a   1.000
_cell.length_b   1.000
_cell.length_c   1.000
_cell.angle_alpha   90.00
_cell.angle_beta   90.00
_cell.angle_gamma   90.00
#
_symmetry.space_group_name_H-M   'P 1'
#
loop_
_entity.id
_entity.type
_entity.pdbx_description
1 polymer ?
#
loop_
_entity_poly.entity_id
_entity_poly.type
_entity_poly.pdbx_seq_one_letter_code
_entity_poly.pdbx_strand_id
1 'polypeptide(L)'
;MAFGSVIGSWMDHHTRKRGIMTVLIINNTNSQSLLWHILYVTCIVLSIITCSFGCLASEMEKMAFTKDWIVVITKKDDSSLSAANAWMKTIDLSSSVVSPLTAGYIINSISYRFACMIFIIWNLISVFMEAYIIIRVYNAVPELATREPSFSPGEGTEAKCCKKCPNFIQRTIGKWLTLFYMYYQQNVFPAAFGLTLLYMTVLGFDGIAIGFAKSQGLSALWLGILRSIGAAFGILGAYLYSLIETHSSARKSGFIGLTAQHLALYICAASIWLPGSPFDPITYFREITFAIWWRQLQDSFIFIRSKNQSETGSNDIDWSTWTSNGHSIISAFILLIGIAVARLGLYMADLSISQIMQETVPERERNTVFGVQDSIAQFFSVLKDILTIIVPDPKTFGTLIIISILFVFSGFLCFCYYLLTVRFDLKFGINRKITSLENTITKKDTLRFSLK
;
A
#
# COMPACT_ATOMS: atom_id res chain seq x y z
N MET A 1 4.09 -24.24 -52.66
CA MET A 1 4.63 -25.02 -53.79
C MET A 1 4.74 -24.22 -55.11
N ALA A 2 4.13 -23.04 -55.25
CA ALA A 2 4.21 -22.25 -56.50
C ALA A 2 5.58 -21.60 -56.81
N PHE A 3 6.46 -21.42 -55.82
CA PHE A 3 7.76 -20.76 -56.00
C PHE A 3 8.95 -21.71 -56.21
N GLY A 4 8.72 -23.03 -56.20
CA GLY A 4 9.81 -24.02 -56.28
C GLY A 4 10.58 -23.98 -57.61
N SER A 5 9.87 -23.76 -58.72
CA SER A 5 10.48 -23.64 -60.05
C SER A 5 11.35 -22.40 -60.22
N VAL A 6 10.92 -21.26 -59.66
CA VAL A 6 11.67 -19.98 -59.70
C VAL A 6 12.92 -20.06 -58.82
N ILE A 7 12.81 -20.65 -57.63
CA ILE A 7 13.95 -20.84 -56.71
C ILE A 7 14.96 -21.83 -57.30
N GLY A 8 14.49 -22.92 -57.93
CA GLY A 8 15.36 -23.88 -58.62
C GLY A 8 16.15 -23.22 -59.75
N SER A 9 15.47 -22.49 -60.64
CA SER A 9 16.13 -21.76 -61.74
C SER A 9 17.13 -20.71 -61.23
N TRP A 10 16.81 -19.99 -60.16
CA TRP A 10 17.74 -19.04 -59.53
C TRP A 10 18.97 -19.75 -58.93
N MET A 11 18.79 -20.91 -58.29
CA MET A 11 19.89 -21.71 -57.73
C MET A 11 20.81 -22.27 -58.82
N ASP A 12 20.25 -22.67 -59.96
CA ASP A 12 21.01 -23.23 -61.09
C ASP A 12 21.95 -22.19 -61.73
N HIS A 13 21.58 -20.90 -61.70
CA HIS A 13 22.42 -19.80 -62.17
C HIS A 13 23.55 -19.40 -61.21
N HIS A 14 23.57 -19.91 -59.99
CA HIS A 14 24.58 -19.58 -58.98
C HIS A 14 25.49 -20.78 -58.68
N THR A 15 26.71 -20.50 -58.21
CA THR A 15 27.61 -21.59 -57.80
C THR A 15 27.02 -22.35 -56.63
N ARG A 16 27.15 -23.69 -56.64
CA ARG A 16 26.57 -24.60 -55.62
C ARG A 16 26.85 -24.14 -54.18
N LYS A 17 28.06 -23.61 -53.92
CA LYS A 17 28.45 -23.03 -52.62
C LYS A 17 27.65 -21.78 -52.26
N ARG A 18 27.47 -20.83 -53.18
CA ARG A 18 26.68 -19.61 -52.94
C ARG A 18 25.20 -19.93 -52.79
N GLY A 19 24.64 -20.82 -53.61
CA GLY A 19 23.24 -21.24 -53.52
C GLY A 19 22.89 -21.82 -52.15
N ILE A 20 23.65 -22.83 -51.70
CA ILE A 20 23.43 -23.45 -50.37
C ILE A 20 23.67 -22.47 -49.22
N MET A 21 24.72 -21.64 -49.29
CA MET A 21 24.98 -20.65 -48.23
C MET A 21 23.87 -19.61 -48.12
N THR A 22 23.28 -19.20 -49.24
CA THR A 22 22.19 -18.21 -49.27
C THR A 22 20.89 -18.82 -48.73
N VAL A 23 20.59 -20.07 -49.11
CA VAL A 23 19.45 -20.83 -48.54
C VAL A 23 19.63 -21.08 -47.04
N LEU A 24 20.86 -21.38 -46.58
CA LEU A 24 21.18 -21.55 -45.16
C LEU A 24 20.99 -20.24 -44.38
N ILE A 25 21.42 -19.11 -44.93
CA ILE A 25 21.19 -17.77 -44.36
C ILE A 25 19.69 -17.47 -44.30
N ILE A 26 18.93 -17.75 -45.37
CA ILE A 26 17.47 -17.56 -45.44
C ILE A 26 16.75 -18.46 -44.41
N ASN A 27 17.16 -19.72 -44.28
CA ASN A 27 16.63 -20.65 -43.30
C ASN A 27 16.94 -20.20 -41.86
N ASN A 28 18.12 -19.65 -41.62
CA ASN A 28 18.48 -19.04 -40.34
C ASN A 28 17.82 -17.67 -40.12
N THR A 29 17.30 -16.99 -41.16
CA THR A 29 16.52 -15.75 -40.97
C THR A 29 15.09 -16.02 -40.48
N ASN A 30 14.60 -17.27 -40.53
CA ASN A 30 13.45 -17.71 -39.71
C ASN A 30 13.72 -17.60 -38.19
N SER A 31 14.94 -17.23 -37.76
CA SER A 31 15.23 -16.67 -36.43
C SER A 31 14.55 -15.31 -36.16
N GLN A 32 13.68 -14.82 -37.06
CA GLN A 32 12.72 -13.76 -36.73
C GLN A 32 11.98 -14.09 -35.42
N SER A 33 11.62 -15.35 -35.15
CA SER A 33 11.01 -15.71 -33.86
C SER A 33 11.90 -15.35 -32.67
N LEU A 34 13.21 -15.64 -32.73
CA LEU A 34 14.16 -15.31 -31.67
C LEU A 34 14.35 -13.78 -31.55
N LEU A 35 14.46 -13.06 -32.66
CA LEU A 35 14.54 -11.59 -32.64
C LEU A 35 13.27 -10.94 -32.06
N TRP A 36 12.09 -11.44 -32.45
CA TRP A 36 10.81 -11.00 -31.91
C TRP A 36 10.65 -11.37 -30.43
N HIS A 37 11.15 -12.52 -30.00
CA HIS A 37 11.17 -12.90 -28.58
C HIS A 37 12.13 -12.02 -27.78
N ILE A 38 13.34 -11.76 -28.28
CA ILE A 38 14.29 -10.84 -27.64
C ILE A 38 13.69 -9.45 -27.57
N LEU A 39 13.13 -8.93 -28.67
CA LEU A 39 12.48 -7.62 -28.70
C LEU A 39 11.31 -7.56 -27.72
N TYR A 40 10.44 -8.58 -27.71
CA TYR A 40 9.32 -8.69 -26.78
C TYR A 40 9.77 -8.70 -25.31
N VAL A 41 10.78 -9.51 -24.97
CA VAL A 41 11.36 -9.56 -23.62
C VAL A 41 11.99 -8.22 -23.24
N THR A 42 12.74 -7.59 -24.15
CA THR A 42 13.33 -6.26 -23.88
C THR A 42 12.26 -5.20 -23.67
N CYS A 43 11.18 -5.20 -24.45
CA CYS A 43 10.04 -4.31 -24.26
C CYS A 43 9.34 -4.54 -22.91
N ILE A 44 9.15 -5.80 -22.50
CA ILE A 44 8.59 -6.13 -21.18
C ILE A 44 9.51 -5.60 -20.07
N VAL A 45 10.80 -5.91 -20.12
CA VAL A 45 11.76 -5.46 -19.10
C VAL A 45 11.79 -3.93 -19.02
N LEU A 46 11.84 -3.25 -20.16
CA LEU A 46 11.80 -1.79 -20.21
C LEU A 46 10.50 -1.26 -19.61
N SER A 47 9.36 -1.86 -19.96
CA SER A 47 8.05 -1.45 -19.42
C SER A 47 7.94 -1.66 -17.91
N ILE A 48 8.54 -2.72 -17.36
CA ILE A 48 8.57 -2.97 -15.91
C ILE A 48 9.42 -1.90 -15.22
N ILE A 49 10.59 -1.58 -15.77
CA ILE A 49 11.47 -0.54 -15.21
C ILE A 49 10.80 0.83 -15.26
N THR A 50 10.25 1.24 -16.41
CA THR A 50 9.58 2.55 -16.55
C THR A 50 8.32 2.63 -15.69
N CYS A 51 7.54 1.55 -15.58
CA CYS A 51 6.39 1.47 -14.68
C CYS A 51 6.82 1.63 -13.22
N SER A 52 7.92 0.98 -12.81
CA SER A 52 8.44 1.08 -11.45
C SER A 52 8.87 2.50 -11.10
N PHE A 53 9.55 3.20 -12.02
CA PHE A 53 9.88 4.61 -11.85
C PHE A 53 8.62 5.50 -11.80
N GLY A 54 7.61 5.20 -12.63
CA GLY A 54 6.33 5.91 -12.61
C GLY A 54 5.58 5.76 -11.28
N CYS A 55 5.50 4.53 -10.75
CA CYS A 55 4.90 4.27 -9.43
C CYS A 55 5.66 5.00 -8.32
N LEU A 56 7.00 4.97 -8.34
CA LEU A 56 7.81 5.68 -7.35
C LEU A 56 7.58 7.20 -7.40
N ALA A 57 7.57 7.78 -8.59
CA ALA A 57 7.32 9.21 -8.77
C ALA A 57 5.92 9.61 -8.25
N SER A 58 4.90 8.80 -8.55
CA SER A 58 3.53 9.04 -8.10
C SER A 58 3.39 8.95 -6.57
N GLU A 59 4.03 7.98 -5.92
CA GLU A 59 4.03 7.88 -4.46
C GLU A 59 4.79 9.03 -3.79
N MET A 60 5.92 9.46 -4.38
CA MET A 60 6.66 10.64 -3.89
C MET A 60 5.84 11.92 -3.96
N GLU A 61 5.14 12.13 -5.07
CA GLU A 61 4.26 13.27 -5.28
C GLU A 61 3.11 13.26 -4.27
N LYS A 62 2.42 12.12 -4.15
CA LYS A 62 1.35 11.92 -3.17
C LYS A 62 1.84 12.19 -1.75
N MET A 63 3.02 11.71 -1.40
CA MET A 63 3.62 11.94 -0.09
C MET A 63 3.92 13.42 0.15
N ALA A 64 4.48 14.13 -0.83
CA ALA A 64 4.74 15.57 -0.71
C ALA A 64 3.45 16.36 -0.44
N PHE A 65 2.37 16.06 -1.16
CA PHE A 65 1.09 16.76 -0.97
C PHE A 65 0.38 16.37 0.33
N THR A 66 0.22 15.08 0.58
CA THR A 66 -0.60 14.57 1.68
C THR A 66 0.09 14.56 3.04
N LYS A 67 1.43 14.62 3.09
CA LYS A 67 2.17 14.59 4.35
C LYS A 67 2.81 15.93 4.71
N ASP A 68 3.18 16.74 3.73
CA ASP A 68 3.91 18.00 3.97
C ASP A 68 3.09 19.24 3.61
N TRP A 69 2.74 19.42 2.33
CA TRP A 69 2.08 20.64 1.86
C TRP A 69 0.73 20.87 2.52
N ILE A 70 -0.06 19.81 2.75
CA ILE A 70 -1.35 19.92 3.43
C ILE A 70 -1.24 20.56 4.82
N VAL A 71 -0.15 20.31 5.54
CA VAL A 71 0.06 20.87 6.89
C VAL A 71 0.35 22.36 6.80
N VAL A 72 1.12 22.79 5.79
CA VAL A 72 1.44 24.20 5.57
C VAL A 72 0.21 24.98 5.10
N ILE A 73 -0.55 24.42 4.16
CA ILE A 73 -1.77 25.04 3.60
C ILE A 73 -2.85 25.20 4.69
N THR A 74 -3.12 24.14 5.46
CA THR A 74 -4.15 24.17 6.51
C THR A 74 -3.82 25.13 7.65
N LYS A 75 -2.54 25.25 8.01
CA LYS A 75 -2.04 26.23 8.99
C LYS A 75 -2.23 27.67 8.53
N LYS A 76 -2.16 27.95 7.23
CA LYS A 76 -2.40 29.28 6.67
C LYS A 76 -3.88 29.64 6.66
N ASP A 77 -4.71 28.71 6.21
CA ASP A 77 -6.15 28.94 6.03
C ASP A 77 -6.96 28.81 7.34
N ASP A 78 -6.28 28.59 8.49
CA ASP A 78 -6.88 28.25 9.79
C ASP A 78 -7.94 27.13 9.67
N SER A 79 -7.73 26.22 8.72
CA SER A 79 -8.66 25.16 8.40
C SER A 79 -8.33 23.88 9.17
N SER A 80 -9.34 23.06 9.41
CA SER A 80 -9.16 21.79 10.11
C SER A 80 -8.28 20.84 9.29
N LEU A 81 -7.11 20.50 9.83
CA LEU A 81 -6.18 19.52 9.25
C LEU A 81 -6.84 18.14 9.08
N SER A 82 -7.70 17.74 10.01
CA SER A 82 -8.42 16.46 9.93
C SER A 82 -9.45 16.45 8.79
N ALA A 83 -10.15 17.55 8.58
CA ALA A 83 -11.07 17.69 7.44
C ALA A 83 -10.31 17.62 6.11
N ALA A 84 -9.18 18.32 5.99
CA ALA A 84 -8.36 18.30 4.79
C ALA A 84 -7.80 16.89 4.51
N ASN A 85 -7.27 16.20 5.54
CA ASN A 85 -6.78 14.82 5.43
C ASN A 85 -7.91 13.84 5.02
N ALA A 86 -9.10 13.98 5.60
CA ALA A 86 -10.26 13.17 5.25
C ALA A 86 -10.70 13.40 3.79
N TRP A 87 -10.66 14.65 3.31
CA TRP A 87 -10.95 14.99 1.91
C TRP A 87 -9.94 14.35 0.95
N MET A 88 -8.64 14.46 1.23
CA MET A 88 -7.60 13.82 0.41
C MET A 88 -7.80 12.32 0.33
N LYS A 89 -8.11 11.67 1.46
CA LYS A 89 -8.35 10.22 1.49
C LYS A 89 -9.63 9.82 0.76
N THR A 90 -10.67 10.64 0.84
CA THR A 90 -11.92 10.40 0.13
C THR A 90 -11.72 10.47 -1.38
N ILE A 91 -10.92 11.41 -1.86
CA ILE A 91 -10.55 11.52 -3.28
C ILE A 91 -9.77 10.28 -3.73
N ASP A 92 -8.76 9.85 -2.96
CA ASP A 92 -7.98 8.64 -3.23
C ASP A 92 -8.87 7.39 -3.34
N LEU A 93 -9.78 7.21 -2.38
CA LEU A 93 -10.63 6.03 -2.33
C LEU A 93 -11.67 6.05 -3.47
N SER A 94 -12.20 7.23 -3.79
CA SER A 94 -13.12 7.41 -4.92
C SER A 94 -12.43 7.10 -6.25
N SER A 95 -11.21 7.60 -6.47
CA SER A 95 -10.45 7.33 -7.69
C SER A 95 -10.08 5.85 -7.82
N SER A 96 -9.80 5.15 -6.70
CA SER A 96 -9.52 3.71 -6.70
C SER A 96 -10.71 2.84 -7.14
N VAL A 97 -11.94 3.36 -7.05
CA VAL A 97 -13.17 2.69 -7.49
C VAL A 97 -13.51 3.09 -8.93
N VAL A 98 -13.41 4.38 -9.25
CA VAL A 98 -13.76 4.91 -10.58
C VAL A 98 -12.75 4.47 -11.64
N SER A 99 -11.45 4.45 -11.33
CA SER A 99 -10.40 4.15 -12.31
C SER A 99 -10.53 2.75 -12.94
N PRO A 100 -10.71 1.64 -12.19
CA PRO A 100 -10.90 0.33 -12.80
C PRO A 100 -12.21 0.19 -13.61
N LEU A 101 -13.28 0.88 -13.20
CA LEU A 101 -14.56 0.86 -13.91
C LEU A 101 -14.45 1.57 -15.26
N THR A 102 -13.88 2.78 -15.26
CA THR A 102 -13.64 3.56 -16.48
C THR A 102 -12.68 2.82 -17.41
N ALA A 103 -11.58 2.27 -16.88
CA ALA A 103 -10.63 1.51 -17.67
C ALA A 103 -11.27 0.24 -18.27
N GLY A 104 -12.03 -0.50 -17.47
CA GLY A 104 -12.75 -1.69 -17.93
C GLY A 104 -13.78 -1.38 -19.02
N TYR A 105 -14.52 -0.28 -18.88
CA TYR A 105 -15.45 0.19 -19.92
C TYR A 105 -14.70 0.52 -21.22
N ILE A 106 -13.63 1.33 -21.16
CA ILE A 106 -12.85 1.71 -22.35
C ILE A 106 -12.27 0.48 -23.06
N ILE A 107 -11.72 -0.48 -22.30
CA ILE A 107 -11.09 -1.69 -22.86
C ILE A 107 -12.15 -2.62 -23.49
N ASN A 108 -13.36 -2.68 -22.94
CA ASN A 108 -14.43 -3.54 -23.46
C ASN A 108 -15.18 -2.92 -24.64
N SER A 109 -15.29 -1.59 -24.70
CA SER A 109 -16.04 -0.89 -25.73
C SER A 109 -15.24 -0.60 -27.01
N ILE A 110 -13.90 -0.54 -26.91
CA ILE A 110 -13.02 -0.10 -28.00
C ILE A 110 -11.85 -1.08 -28.18
N SER A 111 -11.31 -1.20 -29.40
CA SER A 111 -10.10 -1.99 -29.65
C SER A 111 -8.90 -1.50 -28.81
N TYR A 112 -8.12 -2.45 -28.29
CA TYR A 112 -6.97 -2.22 -27.40
C TYR A 112 -6.01 -1.13 -27.90
N ARG A 113 -5.78 -1.02 -29.22
CA ARG A 113 -4.88 -0.01 -29.79
C ARG A 113 -5.39 1.41 -29.53
N PHE A 114 -6.68 1.64 -29.75
CA PHE A 114 -7.30 2.95 -29.52
C PHE A 114 -7.46 3.23 -28.02
N ALA A 115 -7.77 2.21 -27.21
CA ALA A 115 -7.79 2.33 -25.76
C ALA A 115 -6.43 2.82 -25.21
N CYS A 116 -5.31 2.22 -25.66
CA CYS A 116 -3.97 2.66 -25.29
C CYS A 116 -3.69 4.11 -25.72
N MET A 117 -4.08 4.50 -26.94
CA MET A 117 -3.92 5.88 -27.41
C MET A 117 -4.69 6.88 -26.54
N ILE A 118 -5.92 6.54 -26.12
CA ILE A 118 -6.72 7.36 -25.22
C ILE A 118 -5.99 7.54 -23.88
N PHE A 119 -5.46 6.47 -23.27
CA PHE A 119 -4.74 6.57 -21.99
C PHE A 119 -3.48 7.42 -22.10
N ILE A 120 -2.72 7.30 -23.20
CA ILE A 120 -1.50 8.10 -23.42
C ILE A 120 -1.86 9.59 -23.55
N ILE A 121 -2.86 9.92 -24.36
CA ILE A 121 -3.30 11.30 -24.54
C ILE A 121 -3.86 11.88 -23.24
N TRP A 122 -4.68 11.10 -22.52
CA TRP A 122 -5.21 11.49 -21.21
C TRP A 122 -4.07 11.82 -20.25
N ASN A 123 -3.11 10.92 -20.08
CA ASN A 123 -2.00 11.10 -19.16
C ASN A 123 -1.16 12.34 -19.52
N LEU A 124 -0.87 12.55 -20.81
CA LEU A 124 -0.13 13.72 -21.26
C LEU A 124 -0.86 15.04 -20.93
N ILE A 125 -2.17 15.10 -21.19
CA ILE A 125 -2.99 16.27 -20.84
C ILE A 125 -3.02 16.47 -19.32
N SER A 126 -3.15 15.39 -18.54
CA SER A 126 -3.15 15.46 -17.08
C SER A 126 -1.86 16.08 -16.53
N VAL A 127 -0.68 15.70 -17.04
CA VAL A 127 0.60 16.26 -16.60
C VAL A 127 0.66 17.79 -16.79
N PHE A 128 0.21 18.30 -17.94
CA PHE A 128 0.19 19.74 -18.18
C PHE A 128 -0.79 20.48 -17.27
N MET A 129 -1.98 19.91 -17.06
CA MET A 129 -2.99 20.47 -16.17
C MET A 129 -2.52 20.47 -14.71
N GLU A 130 -1.92 19.38 -14.26
CA GLU A 130 -1.38 19.22 -12.91
C GLU A 130 -0.25 20.21 -12.64
N ALA A 131 0.72 20.32 -13.55
CA ALA A 131 1.81 21.30 -13.43
C ALA A 131 1.29 22.74 -13.31
N TYR A 132 0.26 23.09 -14.09
CA TYR A 132 -0.38 24.40 -13.98
C TYR A 132 -1.00 24.63 -12.59
N ILE A 133 -1.76 23.65 -12.07
CA ILE A 133 -2.40 23.75 -10.76
C ILE A 133 -1.35 23.85 -9.64
N ILE A 134 -0.30 23.02 -9.68
CA ILE A 134 0.78 23.03 -8.68
C ILE A 134 1.46 24.40 -8.63
N ILE A 135 1.80 24.98 -9.79
CA ILE A 135 2.41 26.32 -9.86
C ILE A 135 1.45 27.38 -9.27
N ARG A 136 0.15 27.27 -9.54
CA ARG A 136 -0.85 28.19 -8.99
C ARG A 136 -0.97 28.07 -7.47
N VAL A 137 -1.00 26.85 -6.93
CA VAL A 137 -1.04 26.60 -5.48
C VAL A 137 0.23 27.10 -4.80
N TYR A 138 1.40 26.80 -5.38
CA TYR A 138 2.70 27.24 -4.85
C TYR A 138 2.79 28.77 -4.78
N ASN A 139 2.32 29.47 -5.82
CA ASN A 139 2.31 30.94 -5.83
C ASN A 139 1.27 31.55 -4.88
N ALA A 140 0.20 30.83 -4.54
CA ALA A 140 -0.83 31.29 -3.61
C ALA A 140 -0.41 31.14 -2.12
N VAL A 141 0.47 30.20 -1.83
CA VAL A 141 0.94 29.88 -0.47
C VAL A 141 2.48 30.08 -0.40
N PRO A 142 2.96 31.34 -0.28
CA PRO A 142 4.40 31.64 -0.20
C PRO A 142 5.11 30.97 0.96
N GLU A 143 4.38 30.56 2.01
CA GLU A 143 4.90 29.77 3.13
C GLU A 143 5.51 28.43 2.68
N LEU A 144 5.08 27.88 1.53
CA LEU A 144 5.67 26.68 0.92
C LEU A 144 7.09 26.90 0.40
N ALA A 145 7.48 28.16 0.11
CA ALA A 145 8.80 28.49 -0.40
C ALA A 145 9.87 28.50 0.71
N THR A 146 9.45 28.64 1.96
CA THR A 146 10.33 28.71 3.12
C THR A 146 10.17 27.46 3.98
N ARG A 147 11.25 26.72 4.20
CA ARG A 147 11.31 25.75 5.30
C ARG A 147 11.84 26.45 6.53
N GLU A 148 11.24 26.22 7.70
CA GLU A 148 11.68 26.86 8.95
C GLU A 148 13.21 26.74 9.11
N PRO A 149 13.96 27.86 9.05
CA PRO A 149 15.39 27.85 9.31
C PRO A 149 15.62 27.61 10.80
N SER A 150 16.63 26.80 11.12
CA SER A 150 17.06 26.50 12.49
C SER A 150 17.09 27.76 13.36
N PHE A 151 16.26 27.78 14.41
CA PHE A 151 16.31 28.79 15.46
C PHE A 151 17.77 28.89 15.94
N SER A 152 18.40 30.04 15.75
CA SER A 152 19.76 30.30 16.22
C SER A 152 19.83 31.72 16.78
N PRO A 153 20.49 31.88 17.94
CA PRO A 153 21.30 33.07 18.10
C PRO A 153 22.67 32.70 18.69
N GLY A 154 23.72 32.89 17.89
CA GLY A 154 25.11 32.95 18.37
C GLY A 154 25.96 31.70 18.12
N GLU A 155 27.08 31.95 17.44
CA GLU A 155 28.24 31.07 17.18
C GLU A 155 28.04 29.89 16.23
N GLY A 156 28.78 29.97 15.13
CA GLY A 156 28.81 28.98 14.05
C GLY A 156 28.99 27.58 14.58
N THR A 157 27.95 26.77 14.40
CA THR A 157 28.10 25.32 14.38
C THR A 157 27.36 24.85 13.15
N GLU A 158 28.14 24.47 12.13
CA GLU A 158 27.72 23.60 11.05
C GLU A 158 26.75 22.54 11.59
N ALA A 159 25.74 22.19 10.78
CA ALA A 159 24.83 21.11 11.07
C ALA A 159 25.64 19.85 11.46
N LYS A 160 25.76 19.61 12.78
CA LYS A 160 26.34 18.39 13.33
C LYS A 160 25.41 17.25 12.96
N CYS A 161 25.63 16.71 11.78
CA CYS A 161 25.42 15.30 11.52
C CYS A 161 26.05 14.53 12.70
N CYS A 162 25.27 13.63 13.31
CA CYS A 162 25.58 12.95 14.56
C CYS A 162 27.08 12.60 14.73
N LYS A 163 27.78 13.25 15.67
CA LYS A 163 29.14 12.86 16.12
C LYS A 163 29.18 11.56 16.96
N LYS A 164 28.08 10.80 17.01
CA LYS A 164 27.95 9.54 17.77
C LYS A 164 27.55 8.33 16.90
N CYS A 165 27.90 8.33 15.61
CA CYS A 165 27.78 7.12 14.80
C CYS A 165 29.15 6.40 14.73
N PRO A 166 29.25 5.10 15.06
CA PRO A 166 30.49 4.36 14.91
C PRO A 166 30.90 4.23 13.43
N ASN A 167 32.17 4.54 13.15
CA ASN A 167 32.75 4.73 11.81
C ASN A 167 32.79 3.50 10.87
N PHE A 168 32.23 2.34 11.25
CA PHE A 168 32.46 1.08 10.54
C PHE A 168 31.41 0.72 9.46
N ILE A 169 30.21 1.31 9.49
CA ILE A 169 29.06 0.89 8.65
C ILE A 169 28.72 1.92 7.55
N GLN A 170 29.61 2.88 7.28
CA GLN A 170 29.23 4.21 6.80
C GLN A 170 28.90 4.39 5.31
N ARG A 171 29.25 3.48 4.38
CA ARG A 171 29.24 3.87 2.94
C ARG A 171 27.93 3.67 2.16
N THR A 172 27.06 2.73 2.53
CA THR A 172 25.70 2.61 1.94
C THR A 172 24.65 2.17 2.97
N ILE A 173 24.96 1.15 3.78
CA ILE A 173 24.10 0.64 4.87
C ILE A 173 23.96 1.70 5.98
N GLY A 174 25.02 2.47 6.25
CA GLY A 174 25.01 3.53 7.27
C GLY A 174 24.02 4.64 6.98
N LYS A 175 23.72 4.95 5.72
CA LYS A 175 22.72 5.98 5.38
C LYS A 175 21.31 5.51 5.78
N TRP A 176 20.88 4.33 5.33
CA TRP A 176 19.56 3.80 5.68
C TRP A 176 19.38 3.58 7.19
N LEU A 177 20.41 3.06 7.87
CA LEU A 177 20.40 2.95 9.33
C LEU A 177 20.28 4.31 10.03
N THR A 178 20.91 5.35 9.48
CA THR A 178 20.77 6.71 10.02
C THR A 178 19.35 7.25 9.83
N LEU A 179 18.73 7.00 8.67
CA LEU A 179 17.32 7.37 8.43
C LEU A 179 16.38 6.63 9.37
N PHE A 180 16.60 5.32 9.54
CA PHE A 180 15.84 4.50 10.48
C PHE A 180 16.03 4.97 11.93
N TYR A 181 17.24 5.36 12.31
CA TYR A 181 17.51 5.92 13.63
C TYR A 181 16.74 7.23 13.85
N MET A 182 16.68 8.13 12.86
CA MET A 182 15.87 9.34 12.94
C MET A 182 14.37 9.04 13.11
N TYR A 183 13.87 7.98 12.44
CA TYR A 183 12.50 7.49 12.62
C TYR A 183 12.27 6.91 14.03
N TYR A 184 13.21 6.11 14.55
CA TYR A 184 13.13 5.48 15.87
C TYR A 184 13.18 6.49 17.02
N GLN A 185 13.90 7.60 16.86
CA GLN A 185 14.01 8.66 17.88
C GLN A 185 12.72 9.48 18.04
N GLN A 186 11.75 9.37 17.13
CA GLN A 186 10.51 10.12 17.22
C GLN A 186 9.61 9.57 18.35
N ASN A 187 9.02 10.46 19.15
CA ASN A 187 8.09 10.06 20.22
C ASN A 187 6.86 9.30 19.69
N VAL A 188 6.48 9.52 18.43
CA VAL A 188 5.37 8.84 17.75
C VAL A 188 5.74 7.46 17.18
N PHE A 189 7.01 7.03 17.32
CA PHE A 189 7.51 5.77 16.74
C PHE A 189 6.61 4.55 17.00
N PRO A 190 6.14 4.25 18.23
CA PRO A 190 5.35 3.04 18.44
C PRO A 190 4.01 3.06 17.71
N ALA A 191 3.36 4.24 17.59
CA ALA A 191 2.13 4.37 16.81
C ALA A 191 2.40 4.23 15.31
N ALA A 192 3.43 4.90 14.80
CA ALA A 192 3.81 4.86 13.39
C ALA A 192 4.24 3.46 12.95
N PHE A 193 5.05 2.77 13.76
CA PHE A 193 5.48 1.40 13.53
C PHE A 193 4.31 0.42 13.64
N GLY A 194 3.41 0.63 14.62
CA GLY A 194 2.17 -0.13 14.71
C GLY A 194 1.35 -0.10 13.42
N LEU A 195 1.22 1.07 12.79
CA LEU A 195 0.57 1.21 11.49
C LEU A 195 1.28 0.42 10.37
N THR A 196 2.61 0.33 10.38
CA THR A 196 3.34 -0.49 9.37
C THR A 196 3.08 -1.99 9.54
N LEU A 197 2.84 -2.47 10.76
CA LEU A 197 2.49 -3.89 11.01
C LEU A 197 1.14 -4.27 10.40
N LEU A 198 0.21 -3.31 10.25
CA LEU A 198 -1.09 -3.55 9.62
C LEU A 198 -0.96 -3.91 8.13
N TYR A 199 0.16 -3.58 7.47
CA TYR A 199 0.42 -3.97 6.08
C TYR A 199 0.79 -5.45 5.93
N MET A 200 1.19 -6.12 7.02
CA MET A 200 1.40 -7.58 7.06
C MET A 200 0.05 -8.30 7.20
N THR A 201 -0.85 -8.12 6.23
CA THR A 201 -2.20 -8.71 6.30
C THR A 201 -2.69 -9.20 4.95
N VAL A 202 -3.14 -10.46 4.88
CA VAL A 202 -3.86 -10.98 3.70
C VAL A 202 -5.33 -10.54 3.67
N LEU A 203 -5.80 -9.84 4.69
CA LEU A 203 -7.20 -9.45 4.90
C LEU A 203 -7.56 -8.10 4.26
N GLY A 204 -7.00 -7.82 3.08
CA GLY A 204 -7.37 -6.69 2.22
C GLY A 204 -8.19 -7.17 1.03
N PHE A 205 -8.92 -6.28 0.35
CA PHE A 205 -9.45 -6.57 -0.99
C PHE A 205 -8.33 -6.52 -2.03
N ASP A 206 -7.30 -7.33 -1.84
CA ASP A 206 -6.17 -7.47 -2.73
C ASP A 206 -6.30 -8.79 -3.50
N GLY A 207 -5.41 -9.01 -4.47
CA GLY A 207 -5.47 -10.19 -5.34
C GLY A 207 -5.50 -11.52 -4.57
N ILE A 208 -4.94 -11.57 -3.37
CA ILE A 208 -4.87 -12.78 -2.54
C ILE A 208 -6.23 -13.16 -1.96
N ALA A 209 -6.89 -12.26 -1.22
CA ALA A 209 -8.21 -12.56 -0.64
C ALA A 209 -9.28 -12.76 -1.71
N ILE A 210 -9.22 -11.96 -2.79
CA ILE A 210 -10.12 -12.11 -3.95
C ILE A 210 -9.84 -13.44 -4.66
N GLY A 211 -8.58 -13.84 -4.80
CA GLY A 211 -8.17 -15.12 -5.36
C GLY A 211 -8.67 -16.31 -4.54
N PHE A 212 -8.55 -16.23 -3.21
CA PHE A 212 -9.13 -17.21 -2.29
C PHE A 212 -10.66 -17.28 -2.43
N ALA A 213 -11.35 -16.15 -2.40
CA ALA A 213 -12.81 -16.13 -2.54
C ALA A 213 -13.26 -16.70 -3.91
N LYS A 214 -12.51 -16.40 -4.98
CA LYS A 214 -12.75 -16.99 -6.31
C LYS A 214 -12.49 -18.49 -6.33
N SER A 215 -11.47 -19.00 -5.64
CA SER A 215 -11.20 -20.43 -5.55
C SER A 215 -12.28 -21.20 -4.78
N GLN A 216 -13.01 -20.51 -3.90
CA GLN A 216 -14.20 -21.04 -3.20
C GLN A 216 -15.50 -20.93 -4.01
N GLY A 217 -15.46 -20.43 -5.25
CA GLY A 217 -16.63 -20.38 -6.14
C GLY A 217 -17.44 -19.08 -6.10
N LEU A 218 -16.96 -18.01 -5.44
CA LEU A 218 -17.65 -16.71 -5.54
C LEU A 218 -17.51 -16.13 -6.96
N SER A 219 -18.64 -15.71 -7.53
CA SER A 219 -18.66 -15.09 -8.86
C SER A 219 -18.05 -13.68 -8.85
N ALA A 220 -17.54 -13.24 -10.01
CA ALA A 220 -16.89 -11.93 -10.15
C ALA A 220 -17.80 -10.75 -9.76
N LEU A 221 -19.12 -10.88 -9.97
CA LEU A 221 -20.11 -9.87 -9.58
C LEU A 221 -20.09 -9.63 -8.07
N TRP A 222 -20.15 -10.69 -7.25
CA TRP A 222 -20.18 -10.58 -5.79
C TRP A 222 -18.87 -10.09 -5.21
N LEU A 223 -17.74 -10.50 -5.80
CA LEU A 223 -16.43 -9.96 -5.44
C LEU A 223 -16.38 -8.44 -5.70
N GLY A 224 -16.96 -7.98 -6.81
CA GLY A 224 -17.12 -6.56 -7.12
C GLY A 224 -18.02 -5.82 -6.13
N ILE A 225 -19.20 -6.37 -5.81
CA ILE A 225 -20.15 -5.77 -4.86
C ILE A 225 -19.52 -5.62 -3.47
N LEU A 226 -18.91 -6.69 -2.93
CA LEU A 226 -18.29 -6.66 -1.60
C LEU A 226 -17.11 -5.70 -1.54
N ARG A 227 -16.30 -5.63 -2.61
CA ARG A 227 -15.22 -4.64 -2.74
C ARG A 227 -15.75 -3.20 -2.68
N SER A 228 -16.86 -2.93 -3.38
CA SER A 228 -17.52 -1.62 -3.37
C SER A 228 -18.08 -1.27 -1.99
N ILE A 229 -18.69 -2.23 -1.28
CA ILE A 229 -19.13 -2.05 0.10
C ILE A 229 -17.92 -1.71 1.00
N GLY A 230 -16.81 -2.43 0.86
CA GLY A 230 -15.58 -2.11 1.58
C GLY A 230 -15.03 -0.72 1.29
N ALA A 231 -15.14 -0.23 0.05
CA ALA A 231 -14.78 1.14 -0.31
C ALA A 231 -15.72 2.16 0.37
N ALA A 232 -17.03 1.90 0.39
CA ALA A 232 -17.99 2.76 1.09
C ALA A 232 -17.68 2.84 2.60
N PHE A 233 -17.37 1.71 3.24
CA PHE A 233 -16.92 1.70 4.64
C PHE A 233 -15.63 2.48 4.87
N GLY A 234 -14.70 2.50 3.90
CA GLY A 234 -13.50 3.32 4.01
C GLY A 234 -13.76 4.82 3.90
N ILE A 235 -14.66 5.25 3.02
CA ILE A 235 -15.09 6.66 2.94
C ILE A 235 -15.80 7.06 4.23
N LEU A 236 -16.68 6.20 4.74
CA LEU A 236 -17.36 6.41 6.02
C LEU A 236 -16.36 6.51 7.18
N GLY A 237 -15.31 5.68 7.20
CA GLY A 237 -14.23 5.76 8.18
C GLY A 237 -13.49 7.10 8.13
N ALA A 238 -13.23 7.66 6.94
CA ALA A 238 -12.62 8.97 6.78
C ALA A 238 -13.53 10.13 7.24
N TYR A 239 -14.83 10.01 7.02
CA TYR A 239 -15.80 10.97 7.53
C TYR A 239 -15.90 10.91 9.07
N LEU A 240 -16.04 9.72 9.64
CA LEU A 240 -16.08 9.51 11.09
C LEU A 240 -14.80 9.99 11.77
N TYR A 241 -13.65 9.78 11.14
CA TYR A 241 -12.37 10.32 11.58
C TYR A 241 -12.44 11.85 11.80
N SER A 242 -12.84 12.60 10.77
CA SER A 242 -12.94 14.07 10.83
C SER A 242 -13.91 14.53 11.92
N LEU A 243 -15.06 13.86 12.03
CA LEU A 243 -16.07 14.18 13.04
C LEU A 243 -15.56 13.95 14.48
N ILE A 244 -14.89 12.83 14.75
CA ILE A 244 -14.38 12.51 16.08
C ILE A 244 -13.18 13.41 16.43
N GLU A 245 -12.34 13.73 15.45
CA GLU A 245 -11.16 14.57 15.66
C GLU A 245 -11.58 15.99 16.04
N THR A 246 -12.48 16.60 15.26
CA THR A 246 -12.97 17.98 15.49
C THR A 246 -13.64 18.17 16.84
N HIS A 247 -14.33 17.13 17.35
CA HIS A 247 -14.96 17.18 18.66
C HIS A 247 -14.08 16.70 19.82
N SER A 248 -13.03 15.90 19.54
CA SER A 248 -12.20 15.34 20.60
C SER A 248 -10.71 15.47 20.34
N SER A 249 -10.10 14.50 19.65
CA SER A 249 -8.65 14.45 19.40
C SER A 249 -8.34 13.30 18.47
N ALA A 250 -7.35 13.50 17.59
CA ALA A 250 -6.82 12.47 16.70
C ALA A 250 -6.50 11.17 17.46
N ARG A 251 -5.93 11.25 18.68
CA ARG A 251 -5.58 10.09 19.51
C ARG A 251 -6.78 9.20 19.87
N LYS A 252 -7.92 9.80 20.24
CA LYS A 252 -9.12 9.02 20.58
C LYS A 252 -9.71 8.39 19.32
N SER A 253 -9.72 9.12 18.21
CA SER A 253 -10.16 8.58 16.92
C SER A 253 -9.34 7.36 16.51
N GLY A 254 -8.01 7.41 16.66
CA GLY A 254 -7.14 6.27 16.34
C GLY A 254 -7.42 5.05 17.21
N PHE A 255 -7.67 5.25 18.50
CA PHE A 255 -8.02 4.15 19.42
C PHE A 255 -9.34 3.50 19.05
N ILE A 256 -10.39 4.30 18.80
CA ILE A 256 -11.70 3.80 18.36
C ILE A 256 -11.55 3.08 17.01
N GLY A 257 -10.73 3.60 16.11
CA GLY A 257 -10.50 3.04 14.77
C GLY A 257 -9.87 1.66 14.82
N LEU A 258 -8.76 1.52 15.55
CA LEU A 258 -8.10 0.24 15.70
C LEU A 258 -8.95 -0.76 16.50
N THR A 259 -9.74 -0.29 17.47
CA THR A 259 -10.69 -1.15 18.20
C THR A 259 -11.77 -1.68 17.27
N ALA A 260 -12.38 -0.81 16.46
CA ALA A 260 -13.39 -1.19 15.47
C ALA A 260 -12.81 -2.16 14.42
N GLN A 261 -11.58 -1.93 13.95
CA GLN A 261 -10.87 -2.85 13.07
C GLN A 261 -10.68 -4.21 13.73
N HIS A 262 -10.20 -4.25 14.97
CA HIS A 262 -9.96 -5.50 15.68
C HIS A 262 -11.25 -6.30 15.92
N LEU A 263 -12.35 -5.62 16.27
CA LEU A 263 -13.66 -6.25 16.41
C LEU A 263 -14.14 -6.87 15.09
N ALA A 264 -13.95 -6.18 13.97
CA ALA A 264 -14.27 -6.72 12.66
C ALA A 264 -13.41 -7.93 12.28
N LEU A 265 -12.15 -7.97 12.72
CA LEU A 265 -11.27 -9.12 12.49
C LEU A 265 -11.72 -10.39 13.22
N TYR A 266 -12.51 -10.31 14.30
CA TYR A 266 -13.11 -11.50 14.90
C TYR A 266 -14.09 -12.19 13.94
N ILE A 267 -14.75 -11.44 13.05
CA ILE A 267 -15.60 -12.01 11.99
C ILE A 267 -14.74 -12.80 11.00
N CYS A 268 -13.59 -12.25 10.60
CA CYS A 268 -12.61 -12.94 9.75
C CYS A 268 -11.98 -14.17 10.43
N ALA A 269 -11.79 -14.13 11.75
CA ALA A 269 -11.33 -15.30 12.48
C ALA A 269 -12.41 -16.41 12.46
N ALA A 270 -13.65 -16.04 12.79
CA ALA A 270 -14.76 -16.99 12.81
C ALA A 270 -14.96 -17.69 11.46
N SER A 271 -14.74 -16.99 10.33
CA SER A 271 -14.91 -17.56 9.00
C SER A 271 -14.01 -18.76 8.70
N ILE A 272 -12.88 -18.92 9.40
CA ILE A 272 -11.97 -20.06 9.24
C ILE A 272 -12.67 -21.39 9.58
N TRP A 273 -13.58 -21.39 10.56
CA TRP A 273 -14.25 -22.59 11.05
C TRP A 273 -15.68 -22.75 10.53
N LEU A 274 -16.11 -21.89 9.61
CA LEU A 274 -17.45 -21.98 9.03
C LEU A 274 -17.54 -23.03 7.91
N PRO A 275 -18.75 -23.55 7.63
CA PRO A 275 -18.97 -24.48 6.53
C PRO A 275 -18.41 -23.93 5.22
N GLY A 276 -17.70 -24.78 4.48
CA GLY A 276 -17.08 -24.42 3.21
C GLY A 276 -15.66 -23.89 3.32
N SER A 277 -15.13 -23.75 4.53
CA SER A 277 -13.72 -23.48 4.71
C SER A 277 -12.90 -24.71 4.29
N PRO A 278 -11.91 -24.56 3.38
CA PRO A 278 -10.99 -25.64 3.00
C PRO A 278 -9.89 -25.86 4.05
N PHE A 279 -9.99 -25.25 5.23
CA PHE A 279 -8.91 -25.17 6.21
C PHE A 279 -8.49 -26.55 6.73
N ASP A 280 -7.36 -27.03 6.21
CA ASP A 280 -6.69 -28.25 6.66
C ASP A 280 -5.17 -28.11 6.47
N PRO A 281 -4.50 -27.31 7.31
CA PRO A 281 -3.07 -27.07 7.19
C PRO A 281 -2.25 -28.32 7.53
N ILE A 282 -2.75 -29.18 8.41
CA ILE A 282 -2.02 -30.36 8.90
C ILE A 282 -1.84 -31.36 7.78
N THR A 283 -2.90 -31.65 7.02
CA THR A 283 -2.81 -32.57 5.88
C THR A 283 -1.91 -31.99 4.79
N TYR A 284 -2.02 -30.70 4.50
CA TYR A 284 -1.13 -30.04 3.52
C TYR A 284 0.35 -30.20 3.89
N PHE A 285 0.75 -29.87 5.12
CA PHE A 285 2.15 -29.96 5.53
C PHE A 285 2.68 -31.40 5.62
N ARG A 286 1.79 -32.40 5.74
CA ARG A 286 2.18 -33.82 5.70
C ARG A 286 2.40 -34.32 4.27
N GLU A 287 1.65 -33.81 3.31
CA GLU A 287 1.72 -34.23 1.90
C GLU A 287 2.78 -33.45 1.11
N ILE A 288 3.03 -32.19 1.47
CA ILE A 288 3.90 -31.31 0.69
C ILE A 288 5.37 -31.69 0.85
N THR A 289 6.03 -31.95 -0.28
CA THR A 289 7.49 -32.08 -0.39
C THR A 289 8.01 -30.97 -1.30
N PHE A 290 9.27 -30.53 -1.13
CA PHE A 290 9.86 -29.48 -1.97
C PHE A 290 9.72 -29.73 -3.48
N ALA A 291 9.85 -31.00 -3.92
CA ALA A 291 9.65 -31.38 -5.32
C ALA A 291 8.22 -31.15 -5.82
N ILE A 292 7.21 -31.43 -4.99
CA ILE A 292 5.79 -31.22 -5.31
C ILE A 292 5.50 -29.71 -5.36
N TRP A 293 5.97 -28.98 -4.35
CA TRP A 293 5.83 -27.53 -4.28
C TRP A 293 6.45 -26.83 -5.50
N TRP A 294 7.67 -27.21 -5.88
CA TRP A 294 8.36 -26.64 -7.05
C TRP A 294 7.58 -26.89 -8.34
N ARG A 295 7.01 -28.09 -8.50
CA ARG A 295 6.19 -28.43 -9.66
C ARG A 295 4.89 -27.61 -9.70
N GLN A 296 4.18 -27.48 -8.58
CA GLN A 296 2.98 -26.63 -8.50
C GLN A 296 3.28 -25.17 -8.84
N LEU A 297 4.43 -24.67 -8.38
CA LEU A 297 4.89 -23.32 -8.70
C LEU A 297 5.18 -23.17 -10.19
N GLN A 298 5.87 -24.14 -10.82
CA GLN A 298 6.09 -24.13 -12.27
C GLN A 298 4.79 -24.18 -13.07
N ASP A 299 3.85 -25.05 -12.68
CA ASP A 299 2.55 -25.20 -13.34
C ASP A 299 1.74 -23.89 -13.26
N SER A 300 1.89 -23.12 -12.18
CA SER A 300 1.24 -21.80 -12.01
C SER A 300 1.75 -20.74 -13.00
N PHE A 301 2.97 -20.89 -13.54
CA PHE A 301 3.53 -19.99 -14.57
C PHE A 301 3.20 -20.41 -16.00
N ILE A 302 2.66 -21.62 -16.21
CA ILE A 302 2.21 -22.06 -17.53
C ILE A 302 0.89 -21.32 -17.83
N PHE A 303 1.00 -20.21 -18.56
CA PHE A 303 -0.14 -19.44 -19.02
C PHE A 303 -0.96 -20.30 -20.01
N ILE A 304 -1.96 -21.02 -19.50
CA ILE A 304 -2.97 -21.62 -20.36
C ILE A 304 -3.82 -20.46 -20.85
N ARG A 305 -3.64 -20.09 -22.13
CA ARG A 305 -4.60 -19.27 -22.87
C ARG A 305 -5.91 -20.05 -22.95
N SER A 306 -6.70 -20.00 -21.89
CA SER A 306 -8.09 -20.44 -21.96
C SER A 306 -8.76 -19.54 -22.98
N LYS A 307 -9.10 -20.12 -24.13
CA LYS A 307 -9.94 -19.49 -25.14
C LYS A 307 -11.19 -18.96 -24.44
N ASN A 308 -11.62 -17.77 -24.84
CA ASN A 308 -12.97 -17.21 -24.70
C ASN A 308 -14.06 -18.29 -24.49
N GLN A 309 -14.23 -18.77 -23.27
CA GLN A 309 -15.56 -19.00 -22.77
C GLN A 309 -15.95 -17.64 -22.23
N SER A 310 -16.86 -17.01 -22.96
CA SER A 310 -17.84 -16.12 -22.34
C SER A 310 -18.36 -16.85 -21.09
N GLU A 311 -17.77 -16.58 -19.93
CA GLU A 311 -18.33 -16.86 -18.61
C GLU A 311 -19.54 -15.92 -18.41
N THR A 312 -20.50 -16.02 -19.33
CA THR A 312 -21.91 -15.70 -19.13
C THR A 312 -22.65 -16.98 -18.71
N GLY A 313 -21.94 -17.95 -18.12
CA GLY A 313 -22.57 -18.92 -17.25
C GLY A 313 -22.80 -18.21 -15.93
N SER A 314 -24.05 -17.91 -15.62
CA SER A 314 -24.44 -17.55 -14.26
C SER A 314 -23.95 -18.68 -13.35
N ASN A 315 -22.83 -18.45 -12.65
CA ASN A 315 -22.53 -19.15 -11.41
C ASN A 315 -23.60 -18.69 -10.42
N ASP A 316 -24.82 -19.20 -10.62
CA ASP A 316 -25.99 -18.78 -9.87
C ASP A 316 -25.81 -19.38 -8.48
N ILE A 317 -25.54 -18.50 -7.54
CA ILE A 317 -25.40 -18.87 -6.14
C ILE A 317 -26.80 -19.22 -5.67
N ASP A 318 -26.97 -20.46 -5.20
CA ASP A 318 -28.22 -20.83 -4.55
C ASP A 318 -28.23 -20.22 -3.14
N TRP A 319 -28.91 -19.07 -3.00
CA TRP A 319 -29.04 -18.33 -1.74
C TRP A 319 -29.81 -19.07 -0.67
N SER A 320 -30.63 -20.07 -1.04
CA SER A 320 -31.38 -20.86 -0.07
C SER A 320 -30.47 -21.82 0.69
N THR A 321 -29.44 -22.35 0.02
CA THR A 321 -28.49 -23.32 0.59
C THR A 321 -27.10 -22.72 0.83
N TRP A 322 -26.85 -21.48 0.39
CA TRP A 322 -25.53 -20.84 0.40
C TRP A 322 -24.45 -21.68 -0.28
N THR A 323 -24.80 -22.33 -1.40
CA THR A 323 -23.87 -23.16 -2.17
C THR A 323 -23.62 -22.59 -3.56
N SER A 324 -22.39 -22.78 -4.04
CA SER A 324 -22.02 -22.61 -5.44
C SER A 324 -21.43 -23.94 -5.91
N ASN A 325 -21.99 -24.51 -6.97
CA ASN A 325 -21.54 -25.80 -7.53
C ASN A 325 -21.45 -26.94 -6.50
N GLY A 326 -22.35 -26.97 -5.51
CA GLY A 326 -22.39 -27.99 -4.45
C GLY A 326 -21.42 -27.77 -3.27
N HIS A 327 -20.59 -26.72 -3.30
CA HIS A 327 -19.74 -26.31 -2.19
C HIS A 327 -20.33 -25.11 -1.46
N SER A 328 -20.32 -25.10 -0.13
CA SER A 328 -20.84 -23.95 0.62
C SER A 328 -19.87 -22.77 0.55
N ILE A 329 -20.40 -21.58 0.28
CA ILE A 329 -19.61 -20.35 0.12
C ILE A 329 -19.59 -19.47 1.39
N ILE A 330 -20.22 -19.95 2.47
CA ILE A 330 -20.48 -19.21 3.72
C ILE A 330 -19.19 -18.65 4.31
N SER A 331 -18.15 -19.47 4.42
CA SER A 331 -16.83 -19.07 4.93
C SER A 331 -16.24 -17.89 4.14
N ALA A 332 -16.12 -18.03 2.82
CA ALA A 332 -15.53 -16.99 1.96
C ALA A 332 -16.36 -15.70 1.95
N PHE A 333 -17.68 -15.81 1.97
CA PHE A 333 -18.57 -14.64 2.00
C PHE A 333 -18.46 -13.86 3.31
N ILE A 334 -18.46 -14.55 4.45
CA ILE A 334 -18.32 -13.91 5.78
C ILE A 334 -16.93 -13.32 5.96
N LEU A 335 -15.88 -13.98 5.44
CA LEU A 335 -14.53 -13.42 5.41
C LEU A 335 -14.51 -12.07 4.69
N LEU A 336 -15.09 -11.98 3.49
CA LEU A 336 -15.11 -10.73 2.72
C LEU A 336 -15.96 -9.64 3.38
N ILE A 337 -17.05 -10.00 4.08
CA ILE A 337 -17.81 -9.05 4.90
C ILE A 337 -16.96 -8.52 6.05
N GLY A 338 -16.24 -9.40 6.76
CA GLY A 338 -15.32 -9.00 7.82
C GLY A 338 -14.25 -8.04 7.32
N ILE A 339 -13.66 -8.31 6.14
CA ILE A 339 -12.71 -7.41 5.46
C ILE A 339 -13.36 -6.06 5.11
N ALA A 340 -14.61 -6.06 4.61
CA ALA A 340 -15.33 -4.84 4.30
C ALA A 340 -15.57 -3.95 5.53
N VAL A 341 -16.03 -4.54 6.63
CA VAL A 341 -16.29 -3.81 7.88
C VAL A 341 -14.98 -3.34 8.51
N ALA A 342 -13.92 -4.14 8.46
CA ALA A 342 -12.60 -3.79 9.00
C ALA A 342 -12.00 -2.53 8.36
N ARG A 343 -12.36 -2.22 7.11
CA ARG A 343 -11.91 -1.00 6.41
C ARG A 343 -12.35 0.28 7.11
N LEU A 344 -13.52 0.32 7.73
CA LEU A 344 -13.97 1.49 8.49
C LEU A 344 -12.97 1.85 9.59
N GLY A 345 -12.58 0.86 10.40
CA GLY A 345 -11.62 1.04 11.49
C GLY A 345 -10.20 1.33 10.98
N LEU A 346 -9.77 0.61 9.94
CA LEU A 346 -8.44 0.76 9.33
C LEU A 346 -8.21 2.18 8.81
N TYR A 347 -9.12 2.71 7.99
CA TYR A 347 -8.95 4.04 7.39
C TYR A 347 -9.08 5.16 8.43
N MET A 348 -9.91 4.98 9.46
CA MET A 348 -10.00 5.91 10.58
C MET A 348 -8.70 5.95 11.40
N ALA A 349 -8.08 4.79 11.63
CA ALA A 349 -6.78 4.68 12.32
C ALA A 349 -5.61 5.24 11.48
N ASP A 350 -5.58 4.94 10.19
CA ASP A 350 -4.57 5.45 9.24
C ASP A 350 -4.52 6.99 9.22
N LEU A 351 -5.70 7.62 9.12
CA LEU A 351 -5.81 9.08 9.15
C LEU A 351 -5.39 9.69 10.48
N SER A 352 -5.82 9.08 11.59
CA SER A 352 -5.45 9.49 12.93
C SER A 352 -3.94 9.43 13.16
N ILE A 353 -3.30 8.30 12.87
CA ILE A 353 -1.85 8.14 13.06
C ILE A 353 -1.09 9.08 12.12
N SER A 354 -1.55 9.23 10.88
CA SER A 354 -0.98 10.18 9.92
C SER A 354 -1.02 11.62 10.43
N GLN A 355 -2.17 12.07 10.99
CA GLN A 355 -2.26 13.42 11.55
C GLN A 355 -1.40 13.58 12.79
N ILE A 356 -1.37 12.60 13.70
CA ILE A 356 -0.48 12.64 14.87
C ILE A 356 0.98 12.79 14.43
N MET A 357 1.39 12.09 13.36
CA MET A 357 2.73 12.24 12.80
C MET A 357 2.96 13.60 12.14
N GLN A 358 1.99 14.13 11.39
CA GLN A 358 2.07 15.46 10.77
C GLN A 358 2.27 16.58 11.82
N GLU A 359 1.59 16.46 12.96
CA GLU A 359 1.64 17.44 14.06
C GLU A 359 2.85 17.27 14.98
N THR A 360 3.30 16.04 15.22
CA THR A 360 4.37 15.75 16.20
C THR A 360 5.77 15.83 15.59
N VAL A 361 5.91 15.49 14.31
CA VAL A 361 7.22 15.40 13.65
C VAL A 361 7.64 16.79 13.13
N PRO A 362 8.88 17.25 13.44
CA PRO A 362 9.38 18.53 12.94
C PRO A 362 9.38 18.61 11.41
N GLU A 363 9.06 19.79 10.86
CA GLU A 363 8.94 20.03 9.41
C GLU A 363 10.20 19.60 8.62
N ARG A 364 11.39 19.83 9.19
CA ARG A 364 12.68 19.45 8.61
C ARG A 364 12.81 17.93 8.34
N GLU A 365 12.25 17.11 9.22
CA GLU A 365 12.43 15.65 9.20
C GLU A 365 11.17 14.91 8.76
N ARG A 366 10.03 15.61 8.63
CA ARG A 366 8.71 15.03 8.33
C ARG A 366 8.74 14.09 7.12
N ASN A 367 9.22 14.56 5.98
CA ASN A 367 9.31 13.74 4.77
C ASN A 367 10.23 12.53 4.97
N THR A 368 11.36 12.68 5.66
CA THR A 368 12.25 11.55 5.92
C THR A 368 11.57 10.48 6.79
N VAL A 369 10.87 10.89 7.84
CA VAL A 369 10.17 9.99 8.77
C VAL A 369 9.04 9.25 8.05
N PHE A 370 8.20 9.94 7.27
CA PHE A 370 7.15 9.29 6.48
C PHE A 370 7.72 8.36 5.40
N GLY A 371 8.83 8.72 4.75
CA GLY A 371 9.46 7.88 3.73
C GLY A 371 10.03 6.58 4.30
N VAL A 372 10.63 6.64 5.50
CA VAL A 372 11.08 5.44 6.22
C VAL A 372 9.89 4.57 6.64
N GLN A 373 8.84 5.18 7.18
CA GLN A 373 7.62 4.47 7.56
C GLN A 373 7.01 3.73 6.36
N ASP A 374 6.85 4.41 5.22
CA ASP A 374 6.29 3.81 4.01
C ASP A 374 7.18 2.67 3.49
N SER A 375 8.51 2.84 3.52
CA SER A 375 9.45 1.77 3.17
C SER A 375 9.28 0.51 4.05
N ILE A 376 9.04 0.67 5.35
CA ILE A 376 8.78 -0.44 6.28
C ILE A 376 7.41 -1.07 5.99
N ALA A 377 6.39 -0.26 5.69
CA ALA A 377 5.07 -0.74 5.30
C ALA A 377 5.14 -1.59 4.02
N GLN A 378 5.85 -1.12 2.99
CA GLN A 378 6.08 -1.86 1.75
C GLN A 378 6.88 -3.14 1.98
N PHE A 379 7.87 -3.12 2.89
CA PHE A 379 8.59 -4.32 3.30
C PHE A 379 7.63 -5.39 3.88
N PHE A 380 6.72 -5.01 4.76
CA PHE A 380 5.71 -5.93 5.30
C PHE A 380 4.70 -6.40 4.24
N SER A 381 4.31 -5.54 3.31
CA SER A 381 3.46 -5.91 2.17
C SER A 381 4.11 -6.96 1.28
N VAL A 382 5.39 -6.78 0.93
CA VAL A 382 6.17 -7.76 0.15
C VAL A 382 6.39 -9.04 0.94
N LEU A 383 6.65 -8.95 2.24
CA LEU A 383 6.81 -10.13 3.10
C LEU A 383 5.53 -10.98 3.13
N LYS A 384 4.35 -10.34 3.19
CA LYS A 384 3.05 -11.00 3.03
C LYS A 384 2.95 -11.70 1.67
N ASP A 385 3.29 -11.02 0.57
CA ASP A 385 3.24 -11.62 -0.77
C ASP A 385 4.16 -12.84 -0.87
N ILE A 386 5.39 -12.75 -0.37
CA ILE A 386 6.35 -13.87 -0.30
C ILE A 386 5.77 -15.02 0.51
N LEU A 387 5.17 -14.74 1.67
CA LEU A 387 4.55 -15.77 2.51
C LEU A 387 3.46 -16.52 1.74
N THR A 388 2.66 -15.82 0.92
CA THR A 388 1.62 -16.46 0.11
C THR A 388 2.14 -17.26 -1.08
N ILE A 389 3.34 -16.93 -1.60
CA ILE A 389 4.03 -17.75 -2.61
C ILE A 389 4.57 -19.04 -1.97
N ILE A 390 5.04 -18.99 -0.73
CA ILE A 390 5.52 -20.16 0.00
C ILE A 390 4.37 -21.15 0.26
N VAL A 391 3.19 -20.64 0.61
CA VAL A 391 1.98 -21.46 0.88
C VAL A 391 0.80 -21.05 -0.01
N PRO A 392 0.78 -21.48 -1.29
CA PRO A 392 -0.22 -21.02 -2.27
C PRO A 392 -1.58 -21.74 -2.17
N ASP A 393 -1.66 -22.87 -1.46
CA ASP A 393 -2.86 -23.71 -1.41
C ASP A 393 -3.97 -23.09 -0.52
N PRO A 394 -5.23 -23.01 -0.99
CA PRO A 394 -6.37 -22.56 -0.21
C PRO A 394 -6.53 -23.24 1.16
N LYS A 395 -6.10 -24.50 1.32
CA LYS A 395 -6.15 -25.23 2.60
C LYS A 395 -5.34 -24.57 3.71
N THR A 396 -4.26 -23.88 3.35
CA THR A 396 -3.38 -23.17 4.29
C THR A 396 -3.78 -21.72 4.52
N PHE A 397 -4.74 -21.21 3.76
CA PHE A 397 -5.12 -19.79 3.80
C PHE A 397 -5.61 -19.34 5.18
N GLY A 398 -6.30 -20.21 5.93
CA GLY A 398 -6.68 -19.93 7.33
C GLY A 398 -5.49 -19.63 8.25
N THR A 399 -4.32 -20.25 8.02
CA THR A 399 -3.09 -19.94 8.77
C THR A 399 -2.59 -18.53 8.45
N LEU A 400 -2.69 -18.10 7.18
CA LEU A 400 -2.35 -16.73 6.77
C LEU A 400 -3.28 -15.69 7.39
N ILE A 401 -4.57 -16.02 7.52
CA ILE A 401 -5.54 -15.17 8.25
C ILE A 401 -5.11 -15.01 9.71
N ILE A 402 -4.76 -16.11 10.39
CA ILE A 402 -4.33 -16.07 11.80
C ILE A 402 -3.07 -15.21 11.97
N ILE A 403 -2.05 -15.43 11.12
CA ILE A 403 -0.82 -14.62 11.12
C ILE A 403 -1.16 -13.13 10.95
N SER A 404 -2.03 -12.82 9.99
CA SER A 404 -2.46 -11.43 9.74
C SER A 404 -3.13 -10.80 10.96
N ILE A 405 -4.03 -11.53 11.64
CA ILE A 405 -4.69 -11.05 12.86
C ILE A 405 -3.69 -10.80 13.98
N LEU A 406 -2.66 -11.65 14.14
CA LEU A 406 -1.60 -11.45 15.13
C LEU A 406 -0.76 -10.19 14.85
N PHE A 407 -0.43 -9.93 13.59
CA PHE A 407 0.30 -8.71 13.19
C PHE A 407 -0.56 -7.45 13.40
N VAL A 408 -1.84 -7.48 13.03
CA VAL A 408 -2.76 -6.36 13.29
C VAL A 408 -2.95 -6.13 14.78
N PHE A 409 -3.08 -7.19 15.59
CA PHE A 409 -3.18 -7.07 17.04
C PHE A 409 -1.91 -6.51 17.66
N SER A 410 -0.73 -6.92 17.16
CA SER A 410 0.54 -6.32 17.58
C SER A 410 0.59 -4.83 17.27
N GLY A 411 0.10 -4.40 16.09
CA GLY A 411 -0.05 -2.99 15.75
C GLY A 411 -0.98 -2.23 16.70
N PHE A 412 -2.11 -2.85 17.09
CA PHE A 412 -3.02 -2.29 18.10
C PHE A 412 -2.34 -2.12 19.47
N LEU A 413 -1.57 -3.12 19.92
CA LEU A 413 -0.81 -3.05 21.16
C LEU A 413 0.27 -1.95 21.11
N CYS A 414 0.98 -1.81 19.99
CA CYS A 414 1.96 -0.72 19.79
C CYS A 414 1.31 0.66 19.91
N PHE A 415 0.11 0.84 19.36
CA PHE A 415 -0.65 2.08 19.50
C PHE A 415 -1.14 2.32 20.93
N CYS A 416 -1.63 1.27 21.62
CA CYS A 416 -2.01 1.36 23.03
C CYS A 416 -0.81 1.74 23.90
N TYR A 417 0.35 1.15 23.65
CA TYR A 417 1.60 1.49 24.33
C TYR A 417 1.97 2.97 24.10
N TYR A 418 1.87 3.48 22.88
CA TYR A 418 2.07 4.90 22.58
C TYR A 418 1.12 5.79 23.41
N LEU A 419 -0.18 5.47 23.45
CA LEU A 419 -1.15 6.26 24.22
C LEU A 419 -0.84 6.27 25.72
N LEU A 420 -0.39 5.15 26.27
CA LEU A 420 0.01 5.06 27.68
C LEU A 420 1.22 5.95 27.95
N THR A 421 2.28 5.83 27.14
CA THR A 421 3.52 6.62 27.28
C THR A 421 3.24 8.13 27.24
N VAL A 422 2.49 8.59 26.24
CA VAL A 422 2.13 10.02 26.12
C VAL A 422 1.30 10.50 27.31
N ARG A 423 0.39 9.67 27.82
CA ARG A 423 -0.42 10.02 29.00
C ARG A 423 0.43 10.13 30.26
N PHE A 424 1.43 9.26 30.42
CA PHE A 424 2.38 9.34 31.52
C PHE A 424 3.23 10.61 31.44
N ASP A 425 3.76 10.95 30.26
CA ASP A 425 4.57 12.16 30.05
C ASP A 425 3.80 13.44 30.35
N LEU A 426 2.54 13.53 29.90
CA LEU A 426 1.66 14.66 30.21
C LEU A 426 1.42 14.81 31.72
N LYS A 427 1.14 13.69 32.41
CA LYS A 427 0.90 13.70 33.86
C LYS A 427 2.15 14.13 34.63
N PHE A 428 3.33 13.64 34.25
CA PHE A 428 4.59 14.01 34.88
C PHE A 428 4.97 15.47 34.60
N GLY A 429 4.75 15.95 33.37
CA GLY A 429 4.99 17.34 32.99
C GLY A 429 4.13 18.35 33.74
N ILE A 430 2.84 18.02 33.94
CA ILE A 430 1.93 18.83 34.77
C ILE A 430 2.42 18.84 36.21
N ASN A 431 2.77 17.68 36.78
CA ASN A 431 3.28 17.59 38.14
C ASN A 431 4.54 18.43 38.33
N ARG A 432 5.47 18.40 37.37
CA ARG A 432 6.72 19.18 37.41
C ARG A 432 6.46 20.70 37.34
N LYS A 433 5.48 21.14 36.53
CA LYS A 433 5.06 22.55 36.48
C LYS A 433 4.41 22.99 37.79
N ILE A 434 3.58 22.15 38.39
CA ILE A 434 2.97 22.43 39.70
C ILE A 434 4.07 22.57 40.76
N THR A 435 5.01 21.63 40.84
CA THR A 435 6.14 21.69 41.79
C THR A 435 7.04 22.91 41.55
N SER A 436 7.27 23.33 40.30
CA SER A 436 8.06 24.54 40.05
C SER A 436 7.32 25.81 40.46
N LEU A 437 6.00 25.87 40.26
CA LEU A 437 5.16 26.98 40.70
C LEU A 437 5.12 27.06 42.23
N GLU A 438 4.93 25.93 42.92
CA GLU A 438 5.02 25.86 44.39
C GLU A 438 6.36 26.38 44.89
N ASN A 439 7.48 25.88 44.35
CA ASN A 439 8.82 26.36 44.72
C ASN A 439 9.04 27.85 44.47
N THR A 440 8.41 28.42 43.43
CA THR A 440 8.50 29.86 43.13
C THR A 440 7.69 30.70 44.11
N ILE A 441 6.52 30.20 44.54
CA ILE A 441 5.67 30.83 45.56
C ILE A 441 6.39 30.82 46.91
N THR A 442 6.89 29.66 47.36
CA THR A 442 7.61 29.52 48.63
C THR A 442 8.83 30.45 48.70
N LYS A 443 9.55 30.62 47.58
CA LYS A 443 10.70 31.53 47.49
C LYS A 443 10.31 33.01 47.55
N LYS A 444 9.14 33.38 47.00
CA LYS A 444 8.57 34.73 47.12
C LYS A 444 8.14 35.04 48.56
N ASP A 445 7.57 34.06 49.25
CA ASP A 445 7.12 34.25 50.64
C ASP A 445 8.31 34.35 51.61
N THR A 446 9.36 33.55 51.44
CA THR A 446 10.60 33.70 52.23
C THR A 446 11.28 35.05 52.02
N LEU A 447 11.31 35.56 50.79
CA LEU A 447 11.84 36.91 50.52
C LEU A 447 10.99 38.03 51.15
N ARG A 448 9.66 37.87 51.22
CA ARG A 448 8.79 38.84 51.93
C ARG A 448 9.01 38.85 53.44
N PHE A 449 9.30 37.71 54.05
CA PHE A 449 9.59 37.62 55.48
C PHE A 449 10.99 38.15 55.85
N SER A 450 11.95 38.18 54.92
CA SER A 450 13.29 38.72 55.18
C SER A 450 13.42 40.24 54.99
N LEU A 451 12.39 40.90 54.43
CA LEU A 451 12.33 42.35 54.19
C LEU A 451 11.47 43.10 55.22
N LYS A 452 10.88 42.38 56.18
CA LYS A 452 10.26 42.92 57.40
C LYS A 452 11.16 42.60 58.57
#